data_AF-A0A7V4IIT6-F1
#
_entry.id   AF-A0A7V4IIT6-F1
#
_cell.length_a   1.000
_cell.length_b   1.000
_cell.length_c   1.000
_cell.angle_alpha   90.00
_cell.angle_beta   90.00
_cell.angle_gamma   90.00
#
_symmetry.space_group_name_H-M   'P 1'
#
loop_
_entity.id
_entity.type
_entity.pdbx_description
1 polymer ?
#
loop_
_entity_poly.entity_id
_entity_poly.type
_entity_poly.pdbx_seq_one_letter_code
_entity_poly.pdbx_strand_id
1 'polypeptide(L)'
;MKSAYELAMERLQKQAPTVKLTAEQKAAIAELESQYAAKIAQREIGLREEILRAESHGNEEEAGKLREQLARERQKLQAELEEKKERVRQGN
;
A
#
# COMPACT_ATOMS: atom_id res chain seq x y z
N MET A 1 -31.23 -7.46 1.05
CA MET A 1 -30.43 -8.70 0.96
C MET A 1 -29.07 -8.39 1.54
N LYS A 2 -28.65 -9.08 2.60
CA LYS A 2 -27.30 -8.91 3.15
C LYS A 2 -26.29 -9.60 2.23
N SER A 3 -25.13 -8.98 2.01
CA SER A 3 -24.07 -9.54 1.16
C SER A 3 -23.48 -10.79 1.82
N ALA A 4 -23.05 -11.77 1.00
CA ALA A 4 -22.39 -12.99 1.49
C ALA A 4 -21.16 -12.68 2.37
N TYR A 5 -20.53 -11.53 2.16
CA TYR A 5 -19.44 -11.01 2.97
C TYR A 5 -19.87 -10.68 4.41
N GLU A 6 -21.02 -10.04 4.58
CA GLU A 6 -21.55 -9.66 5.89
C GLU A 6 -21.92 -10.90 6.72
N LEU A 7 -22.49 -11.93 6.07
CA LEU A 7 -22.88 -13.17 6.71
C LEU A 7 -21.65 -14.00 7.16
N ALA A 8 -20.58 -13.99 6.37
CA ALA A 8 -19.33 -14.66 6.72
C ALA A 8 -18.64 -14.02 7.93
N MET A 9 -18.71 -12.69 8.03
CA MET A 9 -18.16 -11.92 9.15
C MET A 9 -18.91 -12.13 10.46
N GLU A 10 -20.24 -12.28 10.40
CA GLU A 10 -21.11 -12.52 11.56
C GLU A 10 -20.82 -13.89 12.23
N ARG A 11 -20.43 -14.90 11.43
CA ARG A 11 -20.02 -16.22 11.94
C ARG A 11 -18.64 -16.20 12.59
N LEU A 12 -17.71 -15.46 12.00
CA LEU A 12 -16.37 -15.28 12.56
C LEU A 12 -16.41 -14.56 13.90
N GLN A 13 -17.41 -13.69 14.14
CA GLN A 13 -17.57 -12.89 15.37
C GLN A 13 -17.70 -13.71 16.67
N LYS A 14 -18.18 -14.95 16.63
CA LYS A 14 -18.58 -15.71 17.83
C LYS A 14 -17.46 -16.45 18.59
N GLN A 15 -16.23 -16.55 18.07
CA GLN A 15 -15.24 -17.52 18.60
C GLN A 15 -14.02 -16.96 19.35
N ALA A 16 -13.77 -15.65 19.37
CA ALA A 16 -12.68 -15.06 20.18
C ALA A 16 -12.83 -13.53 20.27
N PRO A 17 -12.36 -12.86 21.35
CA PRO A 17 -12.15 -11.42 21.37
C PRO A 17 -10.91 -11.09 20.53
N THR A 18 -11.02 -11.36 19.23
CA THR A 18 -10.18 -10.72 18.23
C THR A 18 -10.71 -9.29 18.11
N VAL A 19 -9.85 -8.29 18.13
CA VAL A 19 -10.21 -6.93 17.74
C VAL A 19 -10.64 -7.02 16.29
N LYS A 20 -11.94 -7.24 16.06
CA LYS A 20 -12.48 -7.48 14.73
C LYS A 20 -12.69 -6.11 14.12
N LEU A 21 -11.88 -5.82 13.11
CA LEU A 21 -12.11 -4.67 12.26
C LEU A 21 -13.53 -4.72 11.70
N THR A 22 -14.24 -3.60 11.83
CA THR A 22 -15.57 -3.43 11.24
C THR A 22 -15.49 -3.56 9.71
N ALA A 23 -16.62 -3.81 9.07
CA ALA A 23 -16.68 -3.85 7.60
C ALA A 23 -16.17 -2.53 6.99
N GLU A 24 -16.48 -1.41 7.64
CA GLU A 24 -16.03 -0.07 7.26
C GLU A 24 -14.50 0.08 7.40
N GLN A 25 -13.92 -0.36 8.53
CA GLN A 25 -12.46 -0.34 8.73
C GLN A 25 -11.73 -1.20 7.70
N LYS A 26 -12.28 -2.38 7.37
CA LYS A 26 -11.72 -3.25 6.33
C LYS A 26 -11.79 -2.62 4.94
N ALA A 27 -12.93 -2.01 4.59
CA ALA A 27 -13.10 -1.31 3.33
C ALA A 27 -12.15 -0.11 3.21
N ALA A 28 -12.00 0.67 4.28
CA ALA A 28 -11.07 1.80 4.34
C ALA A 28 -9.60 1.35 4.19
N ILE A 29 -9.20 0.24 4.83
CA ILE A 29 -7.86 -0.33 4.65
C ILE A 29 -7.64 -0.80 3.21
N ALA A 30 -8.60 -1.49 2.61
CA ALA A 30 -8.49 -1.97 1.23
C ALA A 30 -8.39 -0.80 0.22
N GLU A 31 -9.16 0.27 0.44
CA GLU A 31 -9.08 1.49 -0.35
C GLU A 31 -7.71 2.16 -0.22
N LEU A 32 -7.20 2.29 1.00
CA LEU A 32 -5.85 2.81 1.25
C LEU A 32 -4.78 1.97 0.55
N GLU A 33 -4.86 0.65 0.63
CA GLU A 33 -3.93 -0.27 -0.04
C GLU A 33 -3.96 -0.08 -1.56
N SER A 34 -5.16 0.01 -2.17
CA SER A 34 -5.33 0.27 -3.59
C SER A 34 -4.73 1.62 -4.02
N GLN A 35 -5.02 2.69 -3.28
CA GLN A 35 -4.48 4.02 -3.56
C GLN A 35 -2.96 4.08 -3.45
N TYR A 36 -2.39 3.47 -2.42
CA TYR A 36 -0.94 3.44 -2.23
C TYR A 36 -0.25 2.52 -3.24
N ALA A 37 -0.87 1.41 -3.64
CA ALA A 37 -0.37 0.57 -4.73
C ALA A 37 -0.32 1.34 -6.05
N ALA A 38 -1.37 2.11 -6.38
CA ALA A 38 -1.38 2.96 -7.57
C ALA A 38 -0.29 4.04 -7.52
N LYS A 39 -0.10 4.70 -6.36
CA LYS A 39 0.97 5.69 -6.16
C LYS A 39 2.36 5.10 -6.34
N ILE A 40 2.62 3.92 -5.75
CA ILE A 40 3.89 3.22 -5.89
C ILE A 40 4.12 2.84 -7.35
N ALA A 41 3.11 2.28 -8.03
CA ALA A 41 3.21 1.91 -9.44
C ALA A 41 3.52 3.12 -10.33
N GLN A 42 2.86 4.26 -10.11
CA GLN A 42 3.13 5.48 -10.85
C GLN A 42 4.58 5.96 -10.67
N ARG A 43 5.10 5.92 -9.44
CA ARG A 43 6.49 6.28 -9.14
C ARG A 43 7.49 5.32 -9.76
N GLU A 44 7.21 4.02 -9.68
CA GLU A 44 8.03 2.98 -10.30
C GLU A 44 8.09 3.14 -11.81
N ILE A 45 6.96 3.40 -12.48
CA ILE A 45 6.94 3.61 -13.94
C ILE A 45 7.79 4.82 -14.32
N GLY A 46 7.58 5.97 -13.67
CA GLY A 46 8.33 7.19 -13.98
C GLY A 46 9.84 7.03 -13.79
N LEU A 47 10.28 6.53 -12.63
CA LEU A 47 11.71 6.36 -12.35
C LEU A 47 12.36 5.24 -13.16
N ARG A 48 11.63 4.17 -13.51
CA ARG A 48 12.18 3.12 -14.39
C ARG A 48 12.52 3.66 -15.78
N GLU A 49 11.70 4.55 -16.34
CA GLU A 49 12.01 5.19 -17.63
C GLU A 49 13.27 6.07 -17.56
N GLU A 50 13.49 6.75 -16.44
CA GLU A 50 14.70 7.56 -16.21
C GLU A 50 15.93 6.68 -16.00
N ILE A 51 15.80 5.59 -15.24
CA ILE A 51 16.88 4.60 -15.03
C ILE A 51 17.30 3.99 -16.37
N LEU A 52 16.35 3.54 -17.20
CA LEU A 52 16.66 2.98 -18.52
C LEU A 52 17.35 3.99 -19.42
N ARG A 53 16.94 5.27 -19.36
CA ARG A 53 17.63 6.35 -20.09
C ARG A 53 19.06 6.52 -19.60
N ALA A 54 19.30 6.65 -18.30
CA ALA A 54 20.63 6.77 -17.73
C ALA A 54 21.54 5.58 -18.09
N GLU A 55 21.01 4.36 -18.01
CA GLU A 55 21.70 3.13 -18.44
C GLU A 55 22.05 3.15 -19.93
N SER A 56 21.13 3.59 -20.80
CA SER A 56 21.38 3.69 -22.25
C SER A 56 22.47 4.70 -22.61
N HIS A 57 22.68 5.70 -21.76
CA HIS A 57 23.75 6.70 -21.88
C HIS A 57 25.05 6.27 -21.19
N GLY A 58 25.10 5.08 -20.58
CA GLY A 58 26.25 4.58 -19.83
C GLY A 58 26.46 5.29 -18.49
N ASN A 59 25.47 6.04 -17.99
CA ASN A 59 25.55 6.75 -16.72
C ASN A 59 25.09 5.85 -15.56
N GLU A 60 25.93 4.90 -15.19
CA GLU A 60 25.64 3.95 -14.09
C GLU A 60 25.49 4.64 -12.73
N GLU A 61 26.19 5.76 -12.51
CA GLU A 61 26.09 6.53 -11.26
C GLU A 61 24.69 7.14 -11.11
N GLU A 62 24.17 7.76 -12.16
CA GLU A 62 22.82 8.34 -12.17
C GLU A 62 21.75 7.24 -12.05
N ALA A 63 21.89 6.14 -12.80
CA ALA A 63 21.00 4.99 -12.67
C ALA A 63 21.00 4.43 -11.23
N GLY A 64 22.17 4.37 -10.57
CA GLY A 64 22.30 3.99 -9.17
C GLY A 64 21.54 4.91 -8.22
N LYS A 65 21.69 6.24 -8.38
CA LYS A 65 20.97 7.24 -7.59
C LYS A 65 19.45 7.15 -7.77
N LEU A 66 18.98 6.99 -9.00
CA LEU A 66 17.55 6.85 -9.31
C LEU A 66 16.95 5.57 -8.70
N ARG A 67 17.68 4.45 -8.71
CA ARG A 67 17.27 3.20 -8.04
C ARG A 67 17.19 3.38 -6.52
N GLU A 68 18.17 4.05 -5.92
CA GLU A 68 18.16 4.35 -4.49
C GLU A 68 16.99 5.26 -4.11
N GLN A 69 16.74 6.30 -4.92
CA GLN A 69 15.58 7.18 -4.76
C GLN A 69 14.28 6.38 -4.82
N LEU A 70 14.12 5.50 -5.81
CA LEU A 70 12.93 4.67 -5.94
C LEU A 70 12.72 3.79 -4.70
N ALA A 71 13.79 3.18 -4.18
CA ALA A 71 13.71 2.36 -2.98
C ALA A 71 13.27 3.17 -1.75
N ARG A 72 13.83 4.37 -1.56
CA ARG A 72 13.48 5.28 -0.46
C ARG A 72 12.02 5.75 -0.57
N GLU A 73 11.58 6.15 -1.76
CA GLU A 73 10.19 6.57 -1.99
C GLU A 73 9.20 5.44 -1.72
N ARG A 74 9.51 4.22 -2.18
CA ARG A 74 8.66 3.04 -1.92
C ARG A 74 8.57 2.73 -0.43
N GLN A 75 9.69 2.75 0.29
CA GLN A 75 9.71 2.53 1.73
C GLN A 75 8.88 3.58 2.47
N LYS A 76 9.00 4.86 2.09
CA LYS A 76 8.22 5.94 2.68
C LYS A 76 6.72 5.73 2.46
N LEU A 77 6.31 5.42 1.23
CA LEU A 77 4.90 5.17 0.91
C LEU A 77 4.35 3.95 1.66
N GLN A 78 5.14 2.89 1.82
CA GLN A 78 4.75 1.72 2.60
C GLN A 78 4.62 2.05 4.10
N ALA A 79 5.54 2.83 4.66
CA ALA A 79 5.47 3.26 6.05
C ALA A 79 4.23 4.14 6.31
N GLU A 80 3.94 5.09 5.43
CA GLU A 80 2.73 5.92 5.51
C GLU A 80 1.44 5.08 5.39
N LEU A 81 1.44 4.06 4.52
CA LEU A 81 0.32 3.14 4.37
C LEU A 81 0.08 2.38 5.67
N GLU A 82 1.11 1.80 6.27
CA GLU A 82 0.98 1.06 7.54
C GLU A 82 0.55 1.97 8.70
N GLU A 83 1.07 3.19 8.78
CA GLU A 83 0.63 4.17 9.77
C GLU A 83 -0.86 4.51 9.61
N LYS A 84 -1.33 4.70 8.37
CA LYS A 84 -2.75 4.96 8.09
C LYS A 84 -3.63 3.76 8.38
N LYS A 85 -3.19 2.55 8.02
CA LYS A 85 -3.90 1.30 8.36
C LYS A 85 -4.02 1.17 9.87
N GLU A 86 -2.97 1.49 10.61
CA GLU A 86 -3.00 1.44 12.07
C GLU A 86 -3.97 2.45 12.68
N ARG A 87 -4.03 3.69 12.17
CA ARG A 87 -5.05 4.66 12.57
C ARG A 87 -6.47 4.14 12.34
N VAL A 88 -6.73 3.55 11.17
CA VAL A 88 -8.03 2.95 10.85
C VAL A 88 -8.35 1.80 11.82
N ARG A 89 -7.36 0.97 12.20
CA ARG A 89 -7.54 -0.11 13.19
C ARG A 89 -7.83 0.44 14.58
N GLN A 90 -7.20 1.54 14.97
CA GLN A 90 -7.39 2.20 16.27
C GLN A 90 -8.69 3.01 16.36
N GLY A 91 -9.35 3.27 15.23
CA GLY A 91 -10.65 3.96 15.18
C GLY A 91 -10.58 5.46 15.47
N ASN A 92 -9.41 6.07 15.30
CA ASN A 92 -9.19 7.52 15.38
C ASN A 92 -9.22 8.18 13.99
#